data_AF-A0A7S0S1M8-F1
#
_entry.id   AF-A0A7S0S1M8-F1
#
_cell.length_a   1.000
_cell.length_b   1.000
_cell.length_c   1.000
_cell.angle_alpha   90.00
_cell.angle_beta   90.00
_cell.angle_gamma   90.00
#
_symmetry.space_group_name_H-M   'P 1'
#
loop_
_entity.id
_entity.type
_entity.pdbx_description
1 polymer ?
#
loop_
_entity_poly.entity_id
_entity_poly.type
_entity_poly.pdbx_seq_one_letter_code
_entity_poly.pdbx_strand_id
1 'polypeptide(L)'
;IYGFRGADSRFMRHALKEHHPDLTVYELTRNYRSGERITRAAEAVQGGAGLRNTPMTAVRGIPGHVEHVEFADERAERAWLVDFVRQQQAAGYPLGGIAILARSNFAVKSAAAE
;
A
#
# COMPACT_ATOMS: atom_id res chain seq x y z
N ILE A 1 -4.32 10.99 -1.11
CA ILE A 1 -3.48 11.13 0.11
C ILE A 1 -2.97 12.55 0.41
N TYR A 2 -2.99 13.50 -0.54
CA TYR A 2 -2.51 14.89 -0.32
C TYR A 2 -3.62 15.95 -0.14
N GLY A 3 -4.86 15.54 0.14
CA GLY A 3 -5.99 16.48 0.28
C GLY A 3 -5.77 17.55 1.36
N PHE A 4 -5.09 17.18 2.46
CA PHE A 4 -4.72 18.11 3.54
C PHE A 4 -3.77 19.24 3.10
N ARG A 5 -3.12 19.11 1.93
CA ARG A 5 -2.25 20.14 1.31
C ARG A 5 -2.92 20.83 0.13
N GLY A 6 -4.24 20.69 -0.03
CA GLY A 6 -5.00 21.32 -1.11
C GLY A 6 -5.04 20.52 -2.42
N ALA A 7 -4.57 19.26 -2.44
CA ALA A 7 -4.74 18.43 -3.63
C ALA A 7 -6.22 18.09 -3.84
N ASP A 8 -6.74 18.37 -5.04
CA ASP A 8 -8.13 18.14 -5.40
C ASP A 8 -8.27 17.05 -6.46
N SER A 9 -8.95 15.96 -6.08
CA SER A 9 -9.18 14.82 -6.98
C SER A 9 -10.17 15.11 -8.11
N ARG A 10 -10.97 16.17 -8.01
CA ARG A 10 -11.96 16.55 -9.03
C ARG A 10 -11.31 16.91 -10.36
N PHE A 11 -10.08 17.43 -10.33
CA PHE A 11 -9.35 17.76 -11.56
C PHE A 11 -9.17 16.55 -12.47
N MET A 12 -8.74 15.41 -11.91
CA MET A 12 -8.54 14.18 -12.68
C MET A 12 -9.86 13.46 -13.00
N ARG A 13 -10.84 13.54 -12.09
CA ARG A 13 -12.10 12.77 -12.23
C ARG A 13 -13.11 13.43 -13.17
N HIS A 14 -13.14 14.76 -13.23
CA HIS A 14 -14.18 15.52 -13.91
C HIS A 14 -13.59 16.61 -14.80
N ALA A 15 -12.84 17.55 -14.22
CA ALA A 15 -12.46 18.79 -14.91
C ALA A 15 -11.63 18.52 -16.18
N LEU A 16 -10.75 17.51 -16.17
CA LEU A 16 -9.94 17.17 -17.33
C LEU A 16 -10.78 16.85 -18.57
N LYS A 17 -11.84 16.05 -18.41
CA LYS A 17 -12.74 15.70 -19.52
C LYS A 17 -13.65 16.86 -19.91
N GLU A 18 -14.08 17.66 -18.94
CA GLU A 18 -14.92 18.84 -19.20
C GLU A 18 -14.17 19.92 -19.99
N HIS A 19 -12.88 20.13 -19.69
CA HIS A 19 -12.05 21.14 -20.36
C HIS A 19 -11.38 20.64 -21.65
N HIS A 20 -11.20 19.32 -21.80
CA HIS A 20 -10.58 18.71 -22.97
C HIS A 20 -11.44 17.55 -23.48
N PRO A 21 -12.54 17.84 -24.21
CA PRO A 21 -13.48 16.82 -24.66
C PRO A 21 -12.87 15.83 -25.66
N ASP A 22 -11.86 16.26 -26.42
CA ASP A 22 -11.21 15.43 -27.44
C ASP A 22 -10.08 14.52 -26.89
N LEU A 23 -9.94 14.46 -25.57
CA LEU A 23 -8.86 13.71 -24.94
C LEU A 23 -9.12 12.20 -25.04
N THR A 24 -8.10 11.45 -25.46
CA THR A 24 -8.15 9.98 -25.44
C THR A 24 -7.73 9.46 -24.07
N VAL A 25 -8.57 8.63 -23.46
CA VAL A 25 -8.29 8.03 -22.15
C VAL A 25 -7.82 6.59 -22.33
N TYR A 26 -6.65 6.27 -21.77
CA TYR A 26 -6.10 4.93 -21.74
C TYR A 26 -6.15 4.39 -20.31
N GLU A 27 -6.86 3.28 -20.10
CA GLU A 27 -6.93 2.62 -18.81
C GLU A 27 -5.89 1.50 -18.71
N LEU A 28 -5.04 1.58 -17.68
CA LEU A 28 -4.01 0.58 -17.40
C LEU A 28 -4.48 -0.34 -16.28
N THR A 29 -4.96 -1.52 -16.64
CA THR A 29 -5.59 -2.47 -15.71
C THR A 29 -4.68 -3.61 -15.27
N ARG A 30 -3.45 -3.68 -15.79
CA ARG A 30 -2.50 -4.77 -15.50
C ARG A 30 -1.50 -4.35 -14.42
N ASN A 31 -1.46 -5.09 -13.31
CA ASN A 31 -0.50 -4.93 -12.23
C ASN A 31 0.70 -5.86 -12.43
N TYR A 32 1.88 -5.26 -12.59
CA TYR A 32 3.16 -5.96 -12.79
C TYR A 32 4.05 -5.97 -11.54
N ARG A 33 3.59 -5.40 -10.42
CA ARG A 33 4.36 -5.26 -9.18
C ARG A 33 3.96 -6.31 -8.15
N SER A 34 2.67 -6.45 -7.90
CA SER A 34 2.13 -7.22 -6.79
C SER A 34 1.56 -8.56 -7.26
N GLY A 35 1.64 -9.56 -6.39
CA GLY A 35 0.95 -10.83 -6.54
C GLY A 35 -0.56 -10.70 -6.38
N GLU A 36 -1.30 -11.70 -6.88
CA GLU A 36 -2.76 -11.70 -6.91
C GLU A 36 -3.40 -11.50 -5.53
N ARG A 37 -2.87 -12.15 -4.48
CA ARG A 37 -3.40 -12.01 -3.11
C ARG A 37 -3.30 -10.57 -2.60
N ILE A 38 -2.18 -9.90 -2.84
CA ILE A 38 -1.96 -8.50 -2.43
C ILE A 38 -2.87 -7.57 -3.26
N THR A 39 -2.97 -7.79 -4.57
CA THR A 39 -3.83 -6.98 -5.45
C THR A 39 -5.29 -7.07 -5.03
N ARG A 40 -5.80 -8.28 -4.77
CA ARG A 40 -7.19 -8.48 -4.30
C ARG A 40 -7.45 -7.83 -2.94
N ALA A 41 -6.52 -7.94 -1.99
CA ALA A 41 -6.67 -7.28 -0.69
C ALA A 41 -6.78 -5.75 -0.84
N ALA A 42 -5.98 -5.15 -1.72
CA ALA A 42 -6.04 -3.72 -2.00
C ALA A 42 -7.37 -3.30 -2.65
N GLU A 43 -7.93 -4.12 -3.55
CA GLU A 43 -9.25 -3.87 -4.15
C GLU A 43 -10.38 -3.95 -3.14
N ALA A 44 -10.36 -4.95 -2.23
CA ALA A 44 -11.37 -5.11 -1.20
C ALA A 44 -11.45 -3.89 -0.27
N VAL A 45 -10.31 -3.36 0.15
CA VAL A 45 -10.24 -2.13 0.99
C VAL A 45 -10.80 -0.92 0.24
N GLN A 46 -10.46 -0.77 -1.05
CA GLN A 46 -10.96 0.35 -1.87
C GLN A 46 -12.48 0.28 -2.11
N GLY A 47 -13.00 -0.92 -2.39
CA GLY A 47 -14.43 -1.15 -2.57
C GLY A 47 -15.23 -0.82 -1.31
N GLY A 48 -14.73 -1.22 -0.13
CA GLY A 48 -15.35 -0.87 1.16
C GLY A 48 -15.36 0.64 1.45
N ALA A 49 -14.40 1.39 0.93
CA ALA A 49 -14.33 2.84 1.05
C ALA A 49 -15.21 3.60 0.02
N GLY A 50 -15.97 2.89 -0.83
CA GLY A 50 -16.81 3.50 -1.87
C GLY A 50 -16.01 4.15 -3.01
N LEU A 51 -14.71 3.86 -3.12
CA LEU A 51 -13.87 4.37 -4.19
C LEU A 51 -14.17 3.60 -5.48
N ARG A 52 -14.61 4.32 -6.52
CA ARG A 52 -14.85 3.75 -7.85
C ARG A 52 -13.58 3.83 -8.68
N ASN A 53 -12.80 2.76 -8.68
CA ASN A 53 -11.58 2.62 -9.48
C ASN A 53 -11.71 1.47 -10.48
N THR A 54 -10.97 1.54 -11.59
CA THR A 54 -10.86 0.44 -12.55
C THR A 54 -10.18 -0.76 -11.89
N PRO A 55 -10.76 -1.98 -11.97
CA PRO A 55 -10.16 -3.18 -11.41
C PRO A 55 -8.76 -3.48 -11.97
N MET A 56 -7.88 -3.99 -11.13
CA MET A 56 -6.49 -4.32 -11.44
C MET A 56 -6.29 -5.83 -11.45
N THR A 57 -5.72 -6.35 -12.54
CA THR A 57 -5.36 -7.78 -12.68
C THR A 57 -3.86 -7.97 -12.47
N ALA A 58 -3.46 -8.83 -11.54
CA ALA A 58 -2.06 -9.24 -11.38
C ALA A 58 -1.66 -10.20 -12.50
N VAL A 59 -0.54 -9.94 -13.20
CA VAL A 59 -0.19 -10.70 -14.44
C VAL A 59 1.11 -11.49 -14.37
N ARG A 60 1.89 -11.38 -13.27
CA ARG A 60 3.22 -12.00 -13.17
C ARG A 60 3.28 -13.26 -12.32
N GLY A 61 2.17 -13.68 -11.69
CA GLY A 61 2.16 -14.84 -10.80
C GLY A 61 3.12 -14.72 -9.61
N ILE A 62 3.45 -13.50 -9.19
CA ILE A 62 4.39 -13.25 -8.08
C ILE A 62 3.76 -13.77 -6.78
N PRO A 63 4.47 -14.58 -5.97
CA PRO A 63 3.98 -15.00 -4.67
C PRO A 63 3.90 -13.81 -3.71
N GLY A 64 2.94 -13.84 -2.80
CA GLY A 64 2.75 -12.82 -1.78
C GLY A 64 1.54 -13.14 -0.94
N HIS A 65 1.55 -12.76 0.32
CA HIS A 65 0.44 -12.92 1.24
C HIS A 65 0.22 -11.61 2.00
N VAL A 66 -0.96 -11.49 2.60
CA VAL A 66 -1.33 -10.38 3.46
C VAL A 66 -1.76 -11.02 4.78
N GLU A 67 -1.14 -10.57 5.86
CA GLU A 67 -1.45 -11.00 7.22
C GLU A 67 -1.81 -9.79 8.07
N HIS A 68 -2.76 -9.98 8.97
CA HIS A 68 -3.12 -9.02 10.00
C HIS A 68 -2.82 -9.68 11.34
N VAL A 69 -1.97 -9.04 12.13
CA VAL A 69 -1.55 -9.54 13.45
C VAL A 69 -1.89 -8.47 14.46
N GLU A 70 -2.55 -8.87 15.54
CA GLU A 70 -2.92 -7.99 16.64
C GLU A 70 -1.97 -8.21 17.81
N PHE A 71 -1.60 -7.12 18.47
CA PHE A 71 -0.71 -7.11 19.63
C PHE A 71 -1.38 -6.40 20.80
N ALA A 72 -1.04 -6.80 22.02
CA ALA A 72 -1.56 -6.17 23.23
C ALA A 72 -1.12 -4.71 23.38
N ASP A 73 0.10 -4.39 22.92
CA ASP A 73 0.69 -3.06 22.96
C ASP A 73 1.75 -2.84 21.86
N GLU A 74 2.22 -1.60 21.73
CA GLU A 74 3.25 -1.18 20.76
C GLU A 74 4.62 -1.84 21.03
N ARG A 75 4.93 -2.23 22.27
CA ARG A 75 6.20 -2.87 22.60
C ARG A 75 6.23 -4.30 22.06
N ALA A 76 5.14 -5.04 22.21
CA ALA A 76 4.95 -6.38 21.66
C ALA A 76 5.00 -6.38 20.12
N GLU A 77 4.31 -5.43 19.47
CA GLU A 77 4.37 -5.26 18.02
C GLU A 77 5.79 -5.01 17.52
N ARG A 78 6.54 -4.11 18.18
CA ARG A 78 7.92 -3.78 17.81
C ARG A 78 8.87 -4.97 17.97
N ALA A 79 8.77 -5.70 19.08
CA ALA A 79 9.58 -6.89 19.30
C ALA A 79 9.33 -7.94 18.20
N TRP A 80 8.06 -8.19 17.89
CA TRP A 80 7.67 -9.10 16.83
C TRP A 80 8.18 -8.64 15.46
N LEU A 81 8.09 -7.35 15.14
CA LEU A 81 8.56 -6.81 13.86
C LEU A 81 10.07 -7.01 13.67
N VAL A 82 10.86 -6.77 14.73
CA VAL A 82 12.31 -6.99 14.70
C VAL A 82 12.63 -8.47 14.45
N ASP A 83 11.94 -9.37 15.15
CA ASP A 83 12.14 -10.81 14.98
C ASP A 83 11.69 -11.29 13.61
N PHE A 84 10.59 -10.76 13.08
CA PHE A 84 10.13 -11.04 11.73
C PHE A 84 11.17 -10.64 10.69
N VAL A 85 11.72 -9.41 10.77
CA VAL A 85 12.76 -8.95 9.84
C VAL A 85 14.01 -9.81 9.93
N ARG A 86 14.43 -10.19 11.15
CA ARG A 86 15.57 -11.11 11.35
C ARG A 86 15.32 -12.48 10.72
N GLN A 87 14.10 -13.02 10.87
CA GLN A 87 13.71 -14.29 10.24
C GLN A 87 13.74 -14.20 8.72
N GLN A 88 13.23 -13.11 8.13
CA GLN A 88 13.29 -12.90 6.68
C GLN A 88 14.75 -12.77 6.19
N GLN A 89 15.59 -12.04 6.93
CA GLN A 89 17.02 -11.94 6.62
C GLN A 89 17.71 -13.30 6.67
N ALA A 90 17.44 -14.10 7.71
CA ALA A 90 17.97 -15.45 7.83
C ALA A 90 17.48 -16.39 6.71
N ALA A 91 16.26 -16.15 6.19
CA ALA A 91 15.71 -16.84 5.02
C ALA A 91 16.28 -16.35 3.68
N GLY A 92 17.23 -15.40 3.68
CA GLY A 92 17.94 -14.92 2.49
C GLY A 92 17.33 -13.69 1.83
N TYR A 93 16.30 -13.08 2.42
CA TYR A 93 15.79 -11.80 1.91
C TYR A 93 16.74 -10.65 2.26
N PRO A 94 17.17 -9.83 1.28
CA PRO A 94 18.04 -8.70 1.57
C PRO A 94 17.28 -7.64 2.36
N LEU A 95 17.93 -7.05 3.38
CA LEU A 95 17.32 -5.99 4.19
C LEU A 95 16.86 -4.79 3.35
N GLY A 96 17.58 -4.46 2.26
CA GLY A 96 17.16 -3.41 1.32
C GLY A 96 15.88 -3.72 0.53
N GLY A 97 15.39 -4.96 0.57
CA GLY A 97 14.11 -5.37 0.00
C GLY A 97 12.93 -5.26 0.98
N ILE A 98 13.17 -4.86 2.23
CA ILE A 98 12.16 -4.75 3.28
C ILE A 98 11.90 -3.28 3.60
N ALA A 99 10.62 -2.89 3.68
CA ALA A 99 10.22 -1.55 4.06
C ALA A 99 9.18 -1.59 5.18
N ILE A 100 9.36 -0.74 6.19
CA ILE A 100 8.40 -0.55 7.29
C ILE A 100 7.72 0.80 7.07
N LEU A 101 6.38 0.79 7.00
CA LEU A 101 5.57 1.98 6.77
C LEU A 101 4.74 2.27 8.02
N ALA A 102 4.89 3.48 8.57
CA ALA A 102 4.11 3.96 9.70
C ALA A 102 3.33 5.23 9.31
N ARG A 103 2.22 5.49 10.01
CA ARG A 103 1.37 6.66 9.71
C ARG A 103 2.05 7.99 10.04
N SER A 104 2.84 8.02 11.12
CA SER A 104 3.52 9.21 11.61
C SER A 104 4.98 8.90 11.96
N ASN A 105 5.83 9.92 11.89
CA ASN A 105 7.23 9.78 12.31
C ASN A 105 7.38 9.54 13.81
N PHE A 106 6.37 9.91 14.60
CA PHE A 106 6.38 9.69 16.05
C PHE A 106 6.37 8.19 16.39
N ALA A 107 5.55 7.41 15.67
CA ALA A 107 5.49 5.95 15.83
C ALA A 107 6.80 5.23 15.49
N VAL A 108 7.75 5.90 14.82
CA VAL A 108 9.08 5.36 14.52
C VAL A 108 10.11 5.78 15.58
N LYS A 109 9.99 6.99 16.13
CA LYS A 109 10.98 7.57 17.05
C LYS A 109 10.94 6.96 18.46
N SER A 110 9.80 6.44 18.89
CA SER A 110 9.65 5.75 20.19
C SER A 110 10.56 4.51 20.34
N ALA A 111 11.13 4.01 19.24
CA ALA A 111 12.03 2.85 19.23
C ALA A 111 13.52 3.18 19.47
N ALA A 112 13.95 4.44 19.38
CA ALA A 112 15.36 4.82 19.51
C ALA A 112 15.74 5.41 20.88
N ALA A 113 14.78 5.52 21.81
CA ALA A 113 14.93 6.18 23.10
C ALA A 113 14.83 5.24 24.32
N GLU A 114 14.74 3.93 24.10
CA GLU A 114 14.90 2.87 25.13
C GLU A 114 16.18 2.08 24.85
#